data_AF-A0A4Y2E3L7-F1
#
_entry.id   AF-A0A4Y2E3L7-F1
#
_cell.length_a   1.000
_cell.length_b   1.000
_cell.length_c   1.000
_cell.angle_alpha   90.00
_cell.angle_beta   90.00
_cell.angle_gamma   90.00
#
_symmetry.space_group_name_H-M   'P 1'
#
loop_
_entity.id
_entity.type
_entity.pdbx_description
1 polymer ?
#
loop_
_entity_poly.entity_id
_entity_poly.type
_entity_poly.pdbx_seq_one_letter_code
_entity_poly.pdbx_strand_id
1 'polypeptide(L)'
;MRLEEIGFKVRGMATDDNSINRAAEGNFANPPKLQVKYDHPADKSCPLFYVIDSVHILKCVRNNWLNKHKNDYYFYYPDFDTLKNVFTASLPSVRKLYDLECSSLLKFGYGLTHEALRQPIWKGKM
;
A
#
# COMPACT_ATOMS: atom_id res chain seq x y z
N MET A 1 30.83 -5.30 -9.22
CA MET A 1 31.18 -3.99 -8.65
C MET A 1 30.24 -3.75 -7.49
N ARG A 2 30.69 -3.87 -6.23
CA ARG A 2 29.82 -3.69 -5.06
C ARG A 2 29.82 -2.21 -4.65
N LEU A 3 28.65 -1.62 -4.39
CA LEU A 3 28.51 -0.20 -4.04
C LEU A 3 29.38 0.21 -2.83
N GLU A 4 29.59 -0.72 -1.90
CA GLU A 4 30.46 -0.53 -0.73
C GLU A 4 31.95 -0.44 -1.08
N GLU A 5 32.41 -1.15 -2.12
CA GLU A 5 33.82 -1.16 -2.54
C GLU A 5 34.27 0.20 -3.10
N ILE A 6 33.31 1.00 -3.57
CA ILE A 6 33.54 2.35 -4.10
C ILE A 6 33.13 3.44 -3.10
N GLY A 7 32.85 3.08 -1.83
CA GLY A 7 32.65 4.01 -0.72
C GLY A 7 31.21 4.44 -0.42
N PHE A 8 30.20 3.93 -1.13
CA PHE A 8 28.80 4.20 -0.80
C PHE A 8 28.30 3.25 0.30
N LYS A 9 27.51 3.78 1.25
CA LYS A 9 26.88 2.98 2.31
C LYS A 9 25.41 2.76 2.00
N VAL A 10 25.05 1.52 1.67
CA VAL A 10 23.66 1.14 1.39
C VAL A 10 22.95 0.82 2.69
N ARG A 11 21.90 1.59 3.00
CA ARG A 11 21.14 1.46 4.26
C ARG A 11 19.73 0.94 4.08
N GLY A 12 19.22 0.95 2.85
CA GLY A 12 17.93 0.38 2.58
C GLY A 12 17.64 0.15 1.10
N MET A 13 16.61 -0.63 0.87
CA MET A 13 16.06 -0.93 -0.44
C MET A 13 14.59 -0.53 -0.44
N ALA A 14 14.20 0.30 -1.38
CA ALA A 14 12.80 0.65 -1.62
C ALA A 14 12.32 -0.09 -2.86
N THR A 15 11.20 -0.81 -2.76
CA THR A 15 10.62 -1.47 -3.94
C THR A 15 9.09 -1.38 -3.98
N ASP A 16 8.55 -1.67 -5.15
CA ASP A 16 7.11 -1.86 -5.35
C ASP A 16 6.66 -3.28 -4.91
N ASP A 17 5.37 -3.45 -4.64
CA ASP A 17 4.77 -4.71 -4.19
C ASP A 17 4.38 -5.66 -5.35
N ASN A 18 5.29 -5.90 -6.29
CA ASN A 18 5.11 -6.91 -7.34
C ASN A 18 5.63 -8.30 -6.89
N SER A 19 5.17 -9.36 -7.57
CA SER A 19 5.52 -10.74 -7.21
C SER A 19 7.00 -11.08 -7.35
N ILE A 20 7.71 -10.45 -8.28
CA ILE A 20 9.15 -10.63 -8.50
C ILE A 20 9.94 -10.00 -7.36
N ASN A 21 9.57 -8.80 -6.95
CA ASN A 21 10.20 -8.10 -5.82
C ASN A 21 9.99 -8.89 -4.53
N ARG A 22 8.77 -9.35 -4.25
CA ARG A 22 8.49 -10.23 -3.10
C ARG A 22 9.30 -11.53 -3.12
N ALA A 23 9.51 -12.12 -4.30
CA ALA A 23 10.36 -13.31 -4.42
C ALA A 23 11.84 -12.98 -4.19
N ALA A 24 12.33 -11.85 -4.70
CA ALA A 24 13.69 -11.38 -4.47
C ALA A 24 13.92 -11.07 -2.98
N GLU A 25 12.97 -10.43 -2.31
CA GLU A 25 12.96 -10.18 -0.85
C GLU A 25 13.06 -11.46 -0.03
N GLY A 26 12.32 -12.50 -0.45
CA GLY A 26 12.35 -13.80 0.21
C GLY A 26 13.75 -14.41 0.29
N ASN A 27 14.64 -14.08 -0.64
CA ASN A 27 16.03 -14.57 -0.63
C ASN A 27 16.91 -13.90 0.44
N PHE A 28 16.49 -12.77 1.02
CA PHE A 28 17.25 -12.06 2.05
C PHE A 28 16.99 -12.59 3.47
N ALA A 29 15.95 -13.41 3.67
CA ALA A 29 15.64 -14.02 4.96
C ALA A 29 15.66 -15.55 4.92
N ASN A 30 16.06 -16.17 6.03
CA ASN A 30 15.96 -17.60 6.24
C ASN A 30 15.26 -17.87 7.59
N PRO A 31 14.00 -18.33 7.63
CA PRO A 31 13.12 -18.65 6.50
C PRO A 31 12.60 -17.40 5.76
N PRO A 32 12.10 -17.54 4.51
CA PRO A 32 11.62 -16.42 3.69
C PRO A 32 10.40 -15.76 4.32
N LYS A 33 10.65 -14.70 5.11
CA LYS A 33 9.59 -13.89 5.73
C LYS A 33 9.90 -12.44 5.51
N LEU A 34 8.85 -11.66 5.22
CA LEU A 34 8.93 -10.21 5.14
C LEU A 34 9.40 -9.66 6.50
N GLN A 35 10.52 -8.94 6.47
CA GLN A 35 11.10 -8.27 7.62
C GLN A 35 11.39 -6.83 7.23
N VAL A 36 11.33 -5.90 8.19
CA VAL A 36 11.70 -4.50 7.93
C VAL A 36 13.22 -4.34 7.93
N LYS A 37 13.95 -5.26 8.56
CA LYS A 37 15.39 -5.24 8.73
C LYS A 37 15.99 -6.58 8.32
N TYR A 38 17.02 -6.52 7.49
CA TYR A 38 17.81 -7.65 7.02
C TYR A 38 19.30 -7.43 7.35
N ASP A 39 20.06 -8.50 7.36
CA ASP A 39 21.52 -8.44 7.47
C ASP A 39 22.12 -7.86 6.19
N HIS A 40 22.99 -6.86 6.32
CA HIS A 40 23.63 -6.28 5.15
C HIS A 40 24.67 -7.24 4.56
N PRO A 41 24.63 -7.52 3.25
CA PRO A 41 25.43 -8.59 2.63
C PRO A 41 26.94 -8.31 2.65
N ALA A 42 27.35 -7.05 2.78
CA ALA A 42 28.76 -6.67 2.89
C ALA A 42 29.24 -6.45 4.35
N ASP A 43 28.33 -6.16 5.29
CA ASP A 43 28.68 -5.84 6.67
C ASP A 43 27.52 -6.14 7.63
N LYS A 44 27.60 -7.27 8.33
CA LYS A 44 26.54 -7.71 9.25
C LYS A 44 26.29 -6.76 10.43
N SER A 45 27.23 -5.87 10.76
CA SER A 45 27.02 -4.88 11.83
C SER A 45 26.08 -3.74 11.42
N CYS A 46 25.89 -3.59 10.10
CA CYS A 46 25.06 -2.56 9.51
C CYS A 46 23.66 -3.11 9.18
N PRO A 47 22.57 -2.49 9.68
CA PRO A 47 21.23 -2.88 9.28
C PRO A 47 20.95 -2.46 7.84
N LEU A 48 20.31 -3.35 7.06
CA LEU A 48 19.70 -3.04 5.78
C LEU A 48 18.18 -2.99 5.95
N PHE A 49 17.58 -1.82 5.70
CA PHE A 49 16.14 -1.62 5.84
C PHE A 49 15.39 -1.89 4.55
N TYR A 50 14.28 -2.60 4.67
CA TYR A 50 13.38 -2.84 3.56
C TYR A 50 12.16 -1.94 3.66
N VAL A 51 11.94 -1.14 2.63
CA VAL A 51 10.87 -0.15 2.56
C VAL A 51 9.97 -0.50 1.38
N ILE A 52 8.72 -0.77 1.67
CA ILE A 52 7.70 -0.91 0.64
C ILE A 52 7.22 0.51 0.29
N ASP A 53 7.13 0.83 -1.00
CA ASP A 53 6.59 2.11 -1.44
C ASP A 53 5.16 2.32 -0.90
N SER A 54 5.02 3.31 -0.02
CA SER A 54 3.76 3.65 0.63
C SER A 54 2.68 4.07 -0.36
N VAL A 55 3.05 4.69 -1.50
CA VAL A 55 2.11 5.05 -2.56
C VAL A 55 1.52 3.79 -3.20
N HIS A 56 2.33 2.74 -3.39
CA HIS A 56 1.85 1.46 -3.90
C HIS A 56 0.92 0.77 -2.91
N ILE A 57 1.23 0.78 -1.60
CA ILE A 57 0.35 0.24 -0.57
C ILE A 57 -1.03 0.94 -0.61
N LEU A 58 -1.05 2.28 -0.63
CA LEU A 58 -2.31 3.04 -0.66
C LEU A 58 -3.11 2.77 -1.94
N LYS A 59 -2.45 2.62 -3.09
CA LYS A 59 -3.10 2.19 -4.34
C LYS A 59 -3.72 0.80 -4.20
N CYS A 60 -3.00 -0.17 -3.63
CA CYS A 60 -3.52 -1.52 -3.38
C CYS A 60 -4.74 -1.50 -2.46
N VAL A 61 -4.70 -0.75 -1.36
CA VAL A 61 -5.83 -0.60 -0.44
C VAL A 61 -7.05 -0.01 -1.16
N ARG A 62 -6.87 1.10 -1.89
CA ARG A 62 -7.95 1.72 -2.70
C ARG A 62 -8.54 0.73 -3.70
N ASN A 63 -7.70 0.10 -4.50
CA ASN A 63 -8.14 -0.79 -5.58
C ASN A 63 -8.89 -2.01 -5.01
N ASN A 64 -8.38 -2.58 -3.92
CA ASN A 64 -9.05 -3.68 -3.23
C ASN A 64 -10.42 -3.23 -2.68
N TRP A 65 -10.52 -2.03 -2.13
CA TRP A 65 -11.80 -1.51 -1.64
C TRP A 65 -12.81 -1.30 -2.78
N LEU A 66 -12.38 -0.71 -3.90
CA LEU A 66 -13.23 -0.49 -5.09
C LEU A 66 -13.69 -1.81 -5.76
N ASN A 67 -12.87 -2.86 -5.69
CA ASN A 67 -13.13 -4.17 -6.31
C ASN A 67 -13.84 -5.19 -5.39
N LYS A 68 -14.04 -4.87 -4.10
CA LYS A 68 -14.64 -5.79 -3.12
C LYS A 68 -16.17 -5.87 -3.27
N HIS A 69 -16.62 -6.60 -4.29
CA HIS A 69 -18.03 -6.94 -4.47
C HIS A 69 -18.56 -7.93 -3.41
N LYS A 70 -17.70 -8.77 -2.84
CA LYS A 70 -18.10 -9.86 -1.92
C LYS A 70 -18.51 -9.41 -0.52
N ASN A 71 -18.08 -8.23 -0.08
CA ASN A 71 -18.38 -7.67 1.24
C ASN A 71 -19.18 -6.36 1.10
N ASP A 72 -20.06 -6.26 0.11
CA ASP A 72 -20.91 -5.08 -0.14
C ASP A 72 -20.13 -3.74 -0.15
N TYR A 73 -18.87 -3.77 -0.58
CA TYR A 73 -17.94 -2.64 -0.61
C TYR A 73 -17.64 -1.99 0.77
N TYR A 74 -17.67 -2.78 1.83
CA TYR A 74 -17.20 -2.37 3.15
C TYR A 74 -15.71 -2.70 3.35
N PHE A 75 -15.01 -1.81 4.06
CA PHE A 75 -13.62 -1.96 4.49
C PHE A 75 -13.53 -1.82 6.00
N TYR A 76 -12.93 -2.80 6.68
CA TYR A 76 -12.77 -2.80 8.14
C TYR A 76 -11.35 -2.39 8.50
N TYR A 77 -11.22 -1.55 9.52
CA TYR A 77 -9.92 -1.07 10.00
C TYR A 77 -9.96 -0.89 11.52
N PRO A 78 -8.82 -1.10 12.21
CA PRO A 78 -8.77 -0.89 13.65
C PRO A 78 -8.84 0.60 13.98
N ASP A 79 -9.29 0.89 15.19
CA ASP A 79 -9.00 2.17 15.83
C ASP A 79 -7.48 2.36 15.96
N PHE A 80 -6.92 3.38 15.33
CA PHE A 80 -5.48 3.61 15.34
C PHE A 80 -4.96 4.16 16.69
N ASP A 81 -5.83 4.69 17.55
CA ASP A 81 -5.43 5.23 18.84
C ASP A 81 -5.45 4.14 19.92
N THR A 82 -6.57 3.42 20.05
CA THR A 82 -6.74 2.44 21.13
C THR A 82 -6.54 0.99 20.71
N LEU A 83 -6.63 0.68 19.40
CA LEU A 83 -6.57 -0.67 18.82
C LEU A 83 -7.61 -1.66 19.40
N LYS A 84 -8.58 -1.19 20.17
CA LYS A 84 -9.61 -2.02 20.83
C LYS A 84 -10.87 -2.17 19.98
N ASN A 85 -11.14 -1.19 19.12
CA ASN A 85 -12.33 -1.15 18.29
C ASN A 85 -11.99 -1.43 16.82
N VAL A 86 -12.97 -1.95 16.10
CA VAL A 86 -12.92 -2.09 14.64
C VAL A 86 -13.98 -1.18 14.05
N PHE A 87 -13.55 -0.26 13.19
CA PHE A 87 -14.41 0.63 12.44
C PHE A 87 -14.66 0.08 11.04
N THR A 88 -15.70 0.62 10.40
CA THR A 88 -16.11 0.22 9.05
C THR A 88 -16.22 1.45 8.17
N ALA A 89 -15.54 1.42 7.02
CA ALA A 89 -15.69 2.38 5.93
C ALA A 89 -16.61 1.78 4.85
N SER A 90 -17.54 2.59 4.35
CA SER A 90 -18.59 2.20 3.39
C SER A 90 -18.40 2.94 2.07
N LEU A 91 -18.06 2.23 0.99
CA LEU A 91 -17.98 2.85 -0.33
C LEU A 91 -19.35 3.41 -0.80
N PRO A 92 -20.50 2.77 -0.52
CA PRO A 92 -21.82 3.37 -0.80
C PRO A 92 -22.01 4.73 -0.16
N SER A 93 -21.57 4.91 1.10
CA SER A 93 -21.65 6.21 1.77
C SER A 93 -20.80 7.27 1.08
N VAL A 94 -19.59 6.90 0.61
CA VAL A 94 -18.72 7.81 -0.15
C VAL A 94 -19.34 8.18 -1.51
N ARG A 95 -19.95 7.21 -2.21
CA ARG A 95 -20.68 7.48 -3.47
C ARG A 95 -21.86 8.42 -3.26
N LYS A 96 -22.64 8.19 -2.20
CA LYS A 96 -23.76 9.07 -1.84
C LYS A 96 -23.29 10.50 -1.54
N LEU A 97 -22.15 10.66 -0.85
CA LEU A 97 -21.56 11.98 -0.62
C LEU A 97 -21.19 12.67 -1.94
N TYR A 98 -20.58 11.94 -2.88
CA TYR A 98 -20.32 12.46 -4.22
C TYR A 98 -21.60 12.89 -4.94
N ASP A 99 -22.65 12.06 -4.94
CA ASP A 99 -23.91 12.37 -5.61
C ASP A 99 -24.58 13.63 -5.04
N LEU A 100 -24.49 13.83 -3.72
CA LEU A 100 -25.01 15.03 -3.03
C LEU A 100 -24.26 16.31 -3.39
N GLU A 101 -22.95 16.22 -3.64
CA GLU A 101 -22.10 17.39 -3.86
C GLU A 101 -21.72 17.60 -5.33
N CYS A 102 -22.01 16.66 -6.23
CA CYS A 102 -21.46 16.68 -7.59
C CYS A 102 -21.80 17.95 -8.37
N SER A 103 -22.98 18.52 -8.14
CA SER A 103 -23.49 19.76 -8.74
C SER A 103 -23.22 21.02 -7.91
N SER A 104 -22.69 20.88 -6.69
CA SER A 104 -22.43 22.00 -5.79
C SER A 104 -21.13 22.71 -6.15
N LEU A 105 -21.12 24.04 -6.04
CA LEU A 105 -19.91 24.85 -6.25
C LEU A 105 -18.89 24.67 -5.12
N LEU A 106 -19.37 24.54 -3.88
CA LEU A 106 -18.58 24.22 -2.70
C LEU A 106 -18.81 22.76 -2.33
N LYS A 107 -17.72 22.00 -2.16
CA LYS A 107 -17.75 20.57 -1.85
C LYS A 107 -16.86 20.32 -0.65
N PHE A 108 -17.35 19.58 0.34
CA PHE A 108 -16.49 19.11 1.42
C PHE A 108 -15.55 18.01 0.88
N GLY A 109 -16.06 17.15 0.00
CA GLY A 109 -15.32 16.11 -0.68
C GLY A 109 -14.73 16.55 -2.02
N TYR A 110 -14.06 17.71 -2.11
CA TYR A 110 -13.56 18.24 -3.39
C TYR A 110 -12.64 17.28 -4.17
N GLY A 111 -11.93 16.37 -3.48
CA GLY A 111 -11.12 15.31 -4.11
C GLY A 111 -11.91 14.08 -4.58
N LEU A 112 -13.19 13.96 -4.21
CA LEU A 112 -14.09 12.91 -4.67
C LEU A 112 -14.63 13.28 -6.04
N THR A 113 -13.99 12.75 -7.07
CA THR A 113 -14.44 12.85 -8.46
C THR A 113 -15.05 11.54 -8.92
N HIS A 114 -15.81 11.59 -10.02
CA HIS A 114 -16.29 10.39 -10.70
C HIS A 114 -15.14 9.39 -10.98
N GLU A 115 -13.98 9.89 -11.45
CA GLU A 115 -12.82 9.05 -11.74
C GLU A 115 -12.18 8.45 -10.47
N ALA A 116 -12.22 9.17 -9.34
CA ALA A 116 -11.73 8.63 -8.07
C ALA A 116 -12.54 7.41 -7.59
N LEU A 117 -13.84 7.37 -7.90
CA LEU A 117 -14.78 6.31 -7.50
C LEU A 117 -14.92 5.19 -8.53
N ARG A 118 -14.40 5.39 -9.74
CA ARG A 118 -14.43 4.41 -10.81
C ARG A 118 -13.54 3.22 -10.47
N GLN A 119 -14.05 2.02 -10.71
CA GLN A 119 -13.25 0.80 -10.57
C GLN A 119 -12.04 0.85 -11.51
N PRO A 120 -10.84 0.50 -11.01
CA PRO A 120 -9.66 0.44 -11.86
C PRO A 120 -9.86 -0.64 -12.92
N ILE A 121 -9.78 -0.28 -14.19
CA ILE A 121 -9.76 -1.23 -15.30
C ILE A 121 -8.37 -1.86 -15.33
N TRP A 122 -8.21 -3.02 -14.72
CA TRP A 122 -6.97 -3.79 -14.82
C TRP A 122 -6.89 -4.43 -16.22
N LYS A 123 -6.09 -3.81 -17.11
CA LYS A 123 -5.54 -4.51 -18.29
C LYS A 123 -4.35 -5.35 -17.81
N GLY A 124 -4.60 -6.55 -17.33
CA GLY A 124 -3.55 -7.51 -16.99
C GLY A 124 -3.90 -8.36 -15.78
N LYS A 125 -4.07 -9.66 -16.02
CA LYS A 125 -4.12 -10.70 -14.99
C LYS A 125 -2.80 -10.67 -14.19
N MET A 126 -2.89 -10.77 -12.87
CA MET A 126 -1.78 -11.28 -12.05
C MET A 126 -1.57 -12.77 -12.36
#